data_AF-A0A2E5VWE5-F1
#
_entry.id   AF-A0A2E5VWE5-F1
#
_cell.length_a   1.000
_cell.length_b   1.000
_cell.length_c   1.000
_cell.angle_alpha   90.00
_cell.angle_beta   90.00
_cell.angle_gamma   90.00
#
_symmetry.space_group_name_H-M   'P 1'
#
loop_
_entity.id
_entity.type
_entity.pdbx_description
1 polymer ?
#
loop_
_entity_poly.entity_id
_entity_poly.type
_entity_poly.pdbx_seq_one_letter_code
_entity_poly.pdbx_strand_id
1 'polypeptide(L)'
;MMSHVFKHILKLLAILTFFSSFSYSQGKDVGRELKRLNAKIDRVRVLVDSLELDNQILLPELMSAFRQAVKSKAQQDSITLVVLKRLNTLSNKIVNLENQSKYMDSTALEIFNKLVLVENKIVTLTNSYNEMAQLKSSDVISSEPQFNSAQYKETYMQSLGYFQNQNFKSAIAGFMELVKADATNDLADNSQYWLAECYYSQKDFKRAIAEFEKVFTYAGTDKDDDAQLKIGLSYQSIGNVDKSREEFQRFIDYFPGSEYYPKAKEALKQLSIK
;
A
#
# COMPACT_ATOMS: atom_id res chain seq x y z
N MET A 1 39.79 -126.07 16.35
CA MET A 1 40.23 -124.81 15.71
C MET A 1 39.13 -124.10 14.89
N MET A 2 38.06 -124.77 14.43
CA MET A 2 37.01 -124.16 13.58
C MET A 2 35.97 -123.25 14.28
N SER A 3 35.81 -123.31 15.61
CA SER A 3 34.75 -122.59 16.35
C SER A 3 35.01 -121.07 16.54
N HIS A 4 36.28 -120.66 16.64
CA HIS A 4 36.63 -119.26 16.88
C HIS A 4 36.52 -118.37 15.64
N VAL A 5 36.78 -118.94 14.45
CA VAL A 5 36.74 -118.24 13.16
C VAL A 5 35.30 -117.87 12.81
N PHE A 6 34.35 -118.79 13.02
CA PHE A 6 32.94 -118.54 12.71
C PHE A 6 32.32 -117.43 13.57
N LYS A 7 32.67 -117.37 14.87
CA LYS A 7 32.21 -116.29 15.76
C LYS A 7 32.79 -114.92 15.39
N HIS A 8 33.99 -114.87 14.82
CA HIS A 8 34.59 -113.61 14.35
C HIS A 8 33.91 -113.11 13.07
N ILE A 9 33.60 -114.02 12.14
CA ILE A 9 32.89 -113.68 10.90
C ILE A 9 31.49 -113.14 11.19
N LEU A 10 30.75 -113.75 12.13
CA LEU A 10 29.41 -113.27 12.49
C LEU A 10 29.42 -111.89 13.17
N LYS A 11 30.43 -111.60 14.01
CA LYS A 11 30.63 -110.26 14.59
C LYS A 11 30.96 -109.22 13.53
N LEU A 12 31.79 -109.56 12.54
CA LEU A 12 32.12 -108.67 11.42
C LEU A 12 30.89 -108.34 10.55
N LEU A 13 30.04 -109.33 10.27
CA LEU A 13 28.78 -109.14 9.54
C LEU A 13 27.76 -108.26 10.30
N ALA A 14 27.67 -108.42 11.63
CA ALA A 14 26.82 -107.57 12.46
C ALA A 14 27.32 -106.10 12.49
N ILE A 15 28.64 -105.89 12.52
CA ILE A 15 29.23 -104.53 12.47
C ILE A 15 29.01 -103.89 11.09
N LEU A 16 29.17 -104.65 9.99
CA LEU A 16 28.93 -104.14 8.63
C LEU A 16 27.47 -103.74 8.40
N THR A 17 26.52 -104.54 8.88
CA THR A 17 25.08 -104.24 8.74
C THR A 17 24.67 -103.04 9.60
N PHE A 18 25.24 -102.88 10.80
CA PHE A 18 25.02 -101.71 11.63
C PHE A 18 25.64 -100.43 11.02
N PHE A 19 26.85 -100.50 10.46
CA PHE A 19 27.49 -99.39 9.75
C PHE A 19 26.72 -98.97 8.50
N SER A 20 26.28 -99.94 7.68
CA SER A 20 25.48 -99.63 6.48
C SER A 20 24.13 -98.96 6.82
N SER A 21 23.51 -99.36 7.92
CA SER A 21 22.26 -98.76 8.42
C SER A 21 22.47 -97.35 8.98
N PHE A 22 23.60 -97.12 9.66
CA PHE A 22 23.97 -95.81 10.23
C PHE A 22 24.37 -94.80 9.13
N SER A 23 25.13 -95.22 8.13
CA SER A 23 25.46 -94.40 6.95
C SER A 23 24.23 -94.08 6.09
N TYR A 24 23.26 -95.00 6.01
CA TYR A 24 22.00 -94.76 5.29
C TYR A 24 21.07 -93.76 6.02
N SER A 25 21.11 -93.72 7.36
CA SER A 25 20.41 -92.73 8.18
C SER A 25 21.00 -91.32 8.00
N GLN A 26 22.34 -91.18 8.06
CA GLN A 26 23.02 -89.90 7.81
C GLN A 26 22.78 -89.36 6.39
N GLY A 27 22.78 -90.22 5.37
CA GLY A 27 22.51 -89.80 3.99
C GLY A 27 21.10 -89.24 3.76
N LYS A 28 20.10 -89.72 4.52
CA LYS A 28 18.73 -89.17 4.48
C LYS A 28 18.63 -87.80 5.14
N ASP A 29 19.39 -87.53 6.20
CA ASP A 29 19.39 -86.23 6.88
C ASP A 29 20.11 -85.15 6.06
N VAL A 30 21.26 -85.49 5.47
CA VAL A 30 21.98 -84.59 4.55
C VAL A 30 21.12 -84.22 3.33
N GLY A 31 20.37 -85.19 2.77
CA GLY A 31 19.45 -84.92 1.66
C GLY A 31 18.27 -84.01 2.04
N ARG A 32 17.81 -84.06 3.30
CA ARG A 32 16.77 -83.14 3.82
C ARG A 32 17.33 -81.74 4.06
N GLU A 33 18.53 -81.62 4.59
CA GLU A 33 19.20 -80.33 4.77
C GLU A 33 19.51 -79.64 3.44
N LEU A 34 20.00 -80.37 2.44
CA LEU A 34 20.23 -79.85 1.08
C LEU A 34 18.94 -79.32 0.44
N LYS A 35 17.82 -80.06 0.56
CA LYS A 35 16.51 -79.59 0.09
C LYS A 35 16.05 -78.32 0.81
N ARG A 36 16.26 -78.24 2.13
CA ARG A 36 15.94 -77.03 2.92
C ARG A 36 16.81 -75.84 2.50
N LEU A 37 18.09 -76.07 2.23
CA LEU A 37 19.02 -75.02 1.80
C LEU A 37 18.66 -74.51 0.40
N ASN A 38 18.36 -75.40 -0.55
CA ASN A 38 17.88 -75.01 -1.89
C ASN A 38 16.57 -74.20 -1.80
N ALA A 39 15.61 -74.64 -0.98
CA ALA A 39 14.37 -73.88 -0.77
C ALA A 39 14.58 -72.50 -0.09
N LYS A 40 15.70 -72.31 0.62
CA LYS A 40 16.10 -70.98 1.13
C LYS A 40 16.77 -70.15 0.03
N ILE A 41 17.64 -70.76 -0.78
CA ILE A 41 18.29 -70.10 -1.93
C ILE A 41 17.24 -69.61 -2.94
N ASP A 42 16.25 -70.43 -3.27
CA ASP A 42 15.18 -70.06 -4.20
C ASP A 42 14.34 -68.89 -3.65
N ARG A 43 14.06 -68.90 -2.33
CA ARG A 43 13.40 -67.76 -1.68
C ARG A 43 14.23 -66.49 -1.73
N VAL A 44 15.54 -66.58 -1.52
CA VAL A 44 16.44 -65.43 -1.61
C VAL A 44 16.50 -64.91 -3.05
N ARG A 45 16.54 -65.79 -4.06
CA ARG A 45 16.49 -65.37 -5.48
C ARG A 45 15.22 -64.60 -5.78
N VAL A 46 14.05 -65.11 -5.41
CA VAL A 46 12.77 -64.41 -5.61
C VAL A 46 12.76 -63.05 -4.91
N LEU A 47 13.32 -62.95 -3.71
CA LEU A 47 13.44 -61.67 -3.01
C LEU A 47 14.41 -60.70 -3.71
N VAL A 48 15.53 -61.19 -4.24
CA VAL A 48 16.47 -60.37 -5.01
C VAL A 48 15.83 -59.89 -6.31
N ASP A 49 15.13 -60.76 -7.03
CA ASP A 49 14.43 -60.40 -8.27
C ASP A 49 13.31 -59.37 -7.99
N SER A 50 12.58 -59.54 -6.89
CA SER A 50 11.58 -58.56 -6.43
C SER A 50 12.21 -57.21 -6.08
N LEU A 51 13.33 -57.21 -5.35
CA LEU A 51 14.05 -55.98 -5.00
C LEU A 51 14.67 -55.31 -6.23
N GLU A 52 15.12 -56.08 -7.21
CA GLU A 52 15.64 -55.56 -8.47
C GLU A 52 14.53 -54.90 -9.29
N LEU A 53 13.35 -55.52 -9.36
CA LEU A 53 12.16 -54.94 -9.97
C LEU A 53 11.70 -53.67 -9.26
N ASP A 54 11.64 -53.69 -7.92
CA ASP A 54 11.29 -52.53 -7.11
C ASP A 54 12.27 -51.38 -7.35
N ASN A 55 13.58 -51.66 -7.41
CA ASN A 55 14.59 -50.67 -7.74
C ASN A 55 14.45 -50.13 -9.17
N GLN A 56 14.12 -50.97 -10.15
CA GLN A 56 13.89 -50.52 -11.53
C GLN A 56 12.70 -49.55 -11.65
N ILE A 57 11.70 -49.68 -10.80
CA ILE A 57 10.51 -48.82 -10.79
C ILE A 57 10.71 -47.56 -9.94
N LEU A 58 11.25 -47.72 -8.74
CA LEU A 58 11.32 -46.64 -7.75
C LEU A 58 12.43 -45.63 -8.06
N LEU A 59 13.56 -46.06 -8.63
CA LEU A 59 14.68 -45.15 -8.90
C LEU A 59 14.32 -44.08 -9.94
N PRO A 60 13.71 -44.41 -11.10
CA PRO A 60 13.27 -43.41 -12.07
C PRO A 60 12.22 -42.46 -11.51
N GLU A 61 11.27 -42.96 -10.72
CA GLU A 61 10.21 -42.15 -10.12
C GLU A 61 10.78 -41.16 -9.10
N LEU A 62 11.69 -41.61 -8.24
CA LEU A 62 12.42 -40.76 -7.31
C LEU A 62 13.24 -39.69 -8.04
N MET A 63 13.95 -40.06 -9.10
CA MET A 63 14.73 -39.12 -9.91
C MET A 63 13.84 -38.09 -10.62
N SER A 64 12.66 -38.49 -11.08
CA SER A 64 11.65 -37.60 -11.66
C SER A 64 11.13 -36.60 -10.62
N ALA A 65 10.71 -37.09 -9.46
CA ALA A 65 10.22 -36.27 -8.34
C ALA A 65 11.30 -35.28 -7.87
N PHE A 66 12.55 -35.73 -7.74
CA PHE A 66 13.68 -34.87 -7.38
C PHE A 66 13.93 -33.78 -8.43
N ARG A 67 13.98 -34.12 -9.72
CA ARG A 67 14.13 -33.13 -10.80
C ARG A 67 13.01 -32.10 -10.79
N GLN A 68 11.77 -32.53 -10.54
CA GLN A 68 10.63 -31.63 -10.47
C GLN A 68 10.71 -30.69 -9.26
N ALA A 69 11.10 -31.19 -8.09
CA ALA A 69 11.32 -30.38 -6.90
C ALA A 69 12.43 -29.34 -7.12
N VAL A 70 13.57 -29.74 -7.71
CA VAL A 70 14.68 -28.83 -8.06
C VAL A 70 14.21 -27.75 -9.05
N LYS A 71 13.47 -28.13 -10.11
CA LYS A 71 12.94 -27.18 -11.10
C LYS A 71 11.95 -26.20 -10.48
N SER A 72 11.03 -26.67 -9.64
CA SER A 72 10.05 -25.83 -8.94
C SER A 72 10.74 -24.84 -8.01
N LYS A 73 11.76 -25.29 -7.26
CA LYS A 73 12.54 -24.43 -6.36
C LYS A 73 13.30 -23.34 -7.13
N ALA A 74 13.95 -23.69 -8.24
CA ALA A 74 14.62 -22.73 -9.11
C ALA A 74 13.66 -21.67 -9.70
N GLN A 75 12.43 -22.07 -10.08
CA GLN A 75 11.40 -21.14 -10.52
C GLN A 75 10.94 -20.20 -9.39
N GLN A 76 10.75 -20.72 -8.18
CA GLN A 76 10.35 -19.95 -7.01
C GLN A 76 11.40 -18.89 -6.65
N ASP A 77 12.68 -19.24 -6.72
CA ASP A 77 13.78 -18.31 -6.47
C ASP A 77 13.84 -17.20 -7.55
N SER A 78 13.54 -17.53 -8.81
CA SER A 78 13.39 -16.56 -9.90
C SER A 78 12.21 -15.60 -9.69
N ILE A 79 11.04 -16.11 -9.29
CA ILE A 79 9.85 -15.28 -8.98
C ILE A 79 10.16 -14.34 -7.81
N THR A 80 10.80 -14.86 -6.76
CA THR A 80 11.19 -14.07 -5.58
C THR A 80 12.11 -12.91 -5.99
N LEU A 81 13.11 -13.18 -6.84
CA LEU A 81 14.01 -12.16 -7.36
C LEU A 81 13.27 -11.09 -8.19
N VAL A 82 12.32 -11.49 -9.04
CA VAL A 82 11.49 -10.56 -9.83
C VAL A 82 10.63 -9.68 -8.93
N VAL A 83 10.02 -10.26 -7.89
CA VAL A 83 9.21 -9.52 -6.90
C VAL A 83 10.09 -8.53 -6.13
N LEU A 84 11.25 -8.94 -5.63
CA LEU A 84 12.20 -8.06 -4.95
C LEU A 84 12.67 -6.90 -5.86
N LYS A 85 12.97 -7.19 -7.12
CA LYS A 85 13.33 -6.15 -8.10
C LYS A 85 12.19 -5.16 -8.33
N ARG A 86 10.94 -5.65 -8.45
CA ARG A 86 9.75 -4.78 -8.56
C ARG A 86 9.54 -3.95 -7.30
N LEU A 87 9.69 -4.54 -6.11
CA LEU A 87 9.58 -3.84 -4.83
C LEU A 87 10.62 -2.72 -4.72
N ASN A 88 11.88 -2.99 -5.05
CA ASN A 88 12.92 -1.95 -5.06
C ASN A 88 12.62 -0.85 -6.09
N THR A 89 12.13 -1.22 -7.28
CA THR A 89 11.75 -0.23 -8.31
C THR A 89 10.59 0.64 -7.84
N LEU A 90 9.58 0.05 -7.20
CA LEU A 90 8.44 0.78 -6.63
C LEU A 90 8.86 1.67 -5.47
N SER A 91 9.69 1.17 -4.56
CA SER A 91 10.26 1.95 -3.46
C SER A 91 10.98 3.20 -3.97
N ASN A 92 11.83 3.05 -4.98
CA ASN A 92 12.52 4.19 -5.61
C ASN A 92 11.55 5.18 -6.26
N LYS A 93 10.47 4.69 -6.92
CA LYS A 93 9.43 5.57 -7.47
C LYS A 93 8.68 6.32 -6.38
N ILE A 94 8.37 5.67 -5.26
CA ILE A 94 7.70 6.30 -4.10
C ILE A 94 8.57 7.42 -3.56
N VAL A 95 9.86 7.18 -3.31
CA VAL A 95 10.79 8.22 -2.85
C VAL A 95 10.85 9.41 -3.82
N ASN A 96 10.89 9.16 -5.13
CA ASN A 96 10.88 10.24 -6.13
C ASN A 96 9.59 11.05 -6.12
N LEU A 97 8.44 10.39 -5.99
CA LEU A 97 7.13 11.05 -5.89
C LEU A 97 6.99 11.85 -4.59
N GLU A 98 7.48 11.32 -3.46
CA GLU A 98 7.51 12.04 -2.19
C GLU A 98 8.37 13.31 -2.28
N ASN A 99 9.55 13.21 -2.91
CA ASN A 99 10.40 14.37 -3.13
C ASN A 99 9.71 15.39 -4.04
N GLN A 100 9.10 14.97 -5.15
CA GLN A 100 8.33 15.86 -6.03
C GLN A 100 7.17 16.54 -5.29
N SER A 101 6.45 15.81 -4.44
CA SER A 101 5.38 16.37 -3.60
C SER A 101 5.92 17.46 -2.67
N LYS A 102 7.06 17.23 -2.00
CA LYS A 102 7.67 18.25 -1.13
C LYS A 102 8.10 19.51 -1.89
N TYR A 103 8.65 19.34 -3.10
CA TYR A 103 8.99 20.49 -3.95
C TYR A 103 7.73 21.23 -4.41
N MET A 104 6.67 20.51 -4.79
CA MET A 104 5.37 21.11 -5.12
C MET A 104 4.78 21.89 -3.95
N ASP A 105 4.81 21.36 -2.73
CA ASP A 105 4.33 22.07 -1.53
C ASP A 105 5.16 23.34 -1.28
N SER A 106 6.47 23.27 -1.49
CA SER A 106 7.37 24.42 -1.32
C SER A 106 7.14 25.50 -2.39
N THR A 107 6.96 25.10 -3.65
CA THR A 107 6.64 26.03 -4.75
C THR A 107 5.23 26.60 -4.58
N ALA A 108 4.26 25.79 -4.15
CA ALA A 108 2.92 26.26 -3.83
C ALA A 108 2.95 27.28 -2.69
N LEU A 109 3.76 27.06 -1.65
CA LEU A 109 3.97 28.02 -0.58
C LEU A 109 4.64 29.32 -1.09
N GLU A 110 5.62 29.22 -1.98
CA GLU A 110 6.28 30.38 -2.59
C GLU A 110 5.32 31.20 -3.46
N ILE A 111 4.55 30.53 -4.32
CA ILE A 111 3.52 31.16 -5.16
C ILE A 111 2.48 31.81 -4.26
N PHE A 112 2.01 31.12 -3.23
CA PHE A 112 1.07 31.64 -2.26
C PHE A 112 1.59 32.92 -1.58
N ASN A 113 2.84 32.91 -1.10
CA ASN A 113 3.46 34.09 -0.50
C ASN A 113 3.56 35.26 -1.49
N LYS A 114 3.86 34.98 -2.76
CA LYS A 114 3.86 36.01 -3.81
C LYS A 114 2.45 36.53 -4.09
N LEU A 115 1.44 35.67 -4.07
CA LEU A 115 0.04 36.02 -4.29
C LEU A 115 -0.44 36.97 -3.18
N VAL A 116 -0.22 36.61 -1.91
CA VAL A 116 -0.53 37.46 -0.75
C VAL A 116 0.18 38.82 -0.86
N LEU A 117 1.43 38.85 -1.31
CA LEU A 117 2.16 40.10 -1.49
C LEU A 117 1.56 40.97 -2.60
N VAL A 118 1.12 40.35 -3.70
CA VAL A 118 0.45 41.05 -4.81
C VAL A 118 -0.91 41.56 -4.36
N GLU A 119 -1.70 40.76 -3.66
CA GLU A 119 -2.99 41.13 -3.09
C GLU A 119 -2.85 42.32 -2.14
N ASN A 120 -1.86 42.29 -1.25
CA ASN A 120 -1.52 43.42 -0.38
C ASN A 120 -1.19 44.70 -1.17
N LYS A 121 -0.47 44.59 -2.29
CA LYS A 121 -0.16 45.73 -3.17
C LYS A 121 -1.40 46.27 -3.87
N ILE A 122 -2.29 45.39 -4.34
CA ILE A 122 -3.55 45.76 -4.98
C ILE A 122 -4.41 46.54 -3.97
N VAL A 123 -4.61 46.03 -2.76
CA VAL A 123 -5.39 46.74 -1.73
C VAL A 123 -4.77 48.11 -1.40
N THR A 124 -3.43 48.22 -1.34
CA THR A 124 -2.79 49.53 -1.10
C THR A 124 -3.08 50.50 -2.25
N LEU A 125 -2.98 50.03 -3.49
CA LEU A 125 -3.27 50.84 -4.69
C LEU A 125 -4.75 51.26 -4.73
N THR A 126 -5.67 50.36 -4.42
CA THR A 126 -7.11 50.64 -4.35
C THR A 126 -7.41 51.70 -3.29
N ASN A 127 -6.82 51.59 -2.10
CA ASN A 127 -7.01 52.59 -1.04
C ASN A 127 -6.43 53.96 -1.44
N SER A 128 -5.21 54.00 -2.01
CA SER A 128 -4.62 55.24 -2.51
C SER A 128 -5.45 55.88 -3.64
N TYR A 129 -6.07 55.06 -4.49
CA TYR A 129 -6.97 55.54 -5.53
C TYR A 129 -8.27 56.11 -4.93
N ASN A 130 -8.88 55.42 -3.98
CA ASN A 130 -10.10 55.86 -3.31
C ASN A 130 -9.89 57.16 -2.52
N GLU A 131 -8.77 57.30 -1.80
CA GLU A 131 -8.39 58.55 -1.13
C GLU A 131 -8.22 59.69 -2.14
N MET A 132 -7.57 59.43 -3.28
CA MET A 132 -7.41 60.42 -4.35
C MET A 132 -8.74 60.80 -5.01
N ALA A 133 -9.68 59.85 -5.14
CA ALA A 133 -11.02 60.08 -5.67
C ALA A 133 -11.88 60.89 -4.69
N GLN A 134 -11.84 60.57 -3.39
CA GLN A 134 -12.58 61.28 -2.35
C GLN A 134 -12.07 62.72 -2.15
N LEU A 135 -10.77 62.99 -2.32
CA LEU A 135 -10.22 64.34 -2.33
C LEU A 135 -10.74 65.22 -3.49
N LYS A 136 -11.33 64.61 -4.54
CA LYS A 136 -11.93 65.32 -5.68
C LYS A 136 -13.45 65.52 -5.56
N SER A 137 -14.14 64.78 -4.71
CA SER A 137 -15.59 64.85 -4.53
C SER A 137 -15.91 65.26 -3.10
N SER A 138 -15.97 66.56 -2.85
CA SER A 138 -16.51 67.09 -1.59
C SER A 138 -18.01 66.77 -1.52
N ASP A 139 -18.37 65.68 -0.86
CA ASP A 139 -19.65 65.52 -0.17
C ASP A 139 -19.60 64.30 0.77
N VAL A 140 -19.77 64.58 2.06
CA VAL A 140 -19.81 63.59 3.15
C VAL A 140 -21.27 63.36 3.52
N ILE A 141 -21.76 62.13 3.38
CA ILE A 141 -22.80 61.59 4.26
C ILE A 141 -22.44 60.13 4.59
N SER A 142 -22.18 59.93 5.87
CA SER A 142 -21.67 58.73 6.51
C SER A 142 -22.78 57.79 6.96
N SER A 143 -22.55 56.50 6.72
CA SER A 143 -22.86 55.44 7.68
C SER A 143 -21.65 54.51 7.70
N GLU A 144 -20.62 54.89 8.45
CA GLU A 144 -19.36 54.12 8.55
C GLU A 144 -19.60 52.76 9.23
N PRO A 145 -19.18 51.64 8.62
CA PRO A 145 -18.95 50.39 9.33
C PRO A 145 -17.81 50.62 10.35
N GLN A 146 -17.97 50.06 11.54
CA GLN A 146 -17.14 50.32 12.73
C GLN A 146 -15.70 49.77 12.65
N PHE A 147 -15.24 49.31 11.49
CA PHE A 147 -13.89 48.82 11.24
C PHE A 147 -13.28 49.60 10.08
N ASN A 148 -12.28 50.45 10.35
CA ASN A 148 -11.63 51.19 9.28
C ASN A 148 -10.90 50.20 8.33
N SER A 149 -10.94 50.44 7.01
CA SER A 149 -10.37 49.53 5.99
C SER A 149 -8.88 49.22 6.23
N ALA A 150 -8.12 50.18 6.78
CA ALA A 150 -6.72 49.96 7.13
C ALA A 150 -6.53 48.95 8.28
N GLN A 151 -7.39 48.99 9.30
CA GLN A 151 -7.41 48.05 10.41
C GLN A 151 -7.83 46.67 9.92
N TYR A 152 -8.82 46.59 9.02
CA TYR A 152 -9.22 45.32 8.37
C TYR A 152 -8.02 44.67 7.71
N LYS A 153 -7.31 45.46 6.90
CA LYS A 153 -6.10 44.99 6.22
C LYS A 153 -5.00 44.57 7.19
N GLU A 154 -4.76 45.33 8.25
CA GLU A 154 -3.74 45.00 9.26
C GLU A 154 -4.06 43.66 9.93
N THR A 155 -5.30 43.48 10.40
CA THR A 155 -5.76 42.22 11.01
C THR A 155 -5.69 41.07 10.02
N TYR A 156 -6.00 41.30 8.73
CA TYR A 156 -5.88 40.30 7.67
C TYR A 156 -4.42 39.84 7.49
N MET A 157 -3.50 40.79 7.35
CA MET A 157 -2.06 40.51 7.22
C MET A 157 -1.51 39.78 8.45
N GLN A 158 -1.91 40.18 9.65
CA GLN A 158 -1.50 39.52 10.89
C GLN A 158 -2.04 38.08 10.97
N SER A 159 -3.30 37.87 10.59
CA SER A 159 -3.94 36.55 10.57
C SER A 159 -3.29 35.61 9.57
N LEU A 160 -2.94 36.11 8.38
CA LEU A 160 -2.14 35.38 7.40
C LEU A 160 -0.75 35.03 7.95
N GLY A 161 -0.09 35.95 8.65
CA GLY A 161 1.18 35.68 9.33
C GLY A 161 1.06 34.57 10.38
N TYR A 162 -0.04 34.53 11.14
CA TYR A 162 -0.31 33.41 12.05
C TYR A 162 -0.54 32.09 11.33
N PHE A 163 -1.28 32.10 10.21
CA PHE A 163 -1.50 30.92 9.39
C PHE A 163 -0.19 30.36 8.84
N GLN A 164 0.67 31.21 8.28
CA GLN A 164 2.00 30.85 7.76
C GLN A 164 2.89 30.22 8.84
N ASN A 165 2.80 30.71 10.08
CA ASN A 165 3.52 30.15 11.22
C ASN A 165 2.85 28.92 11.84
N GLN A 166 1.84 28.35 11.16
CA GLN A 166 1.01 27.23 11.63
C GLN A 166 0.31 27.48 12.97
N ASN A 167 0.24 28.75 13.40
CA ASN A 167 -0.53 29.17 14.57
C ASN A 167 -1.99 29.35 14.17
N PHE A 168 -2.65 28.24 13.81
CA PHE A 168 -4.01 28.23 13.31
C PHE A 168 -5.02 28.78 14.33
N LYS A 169 -4.75 28.64 15.64
CA LYS A 169 -5.66 29.18 16.67
C LYS A 169 -5.75 30.71 16.59
N SER A 170 -4.61 31.40 16.48
CA SER A 170 -4.59 32.85 16.34
C SER A 170 -5.09 33.29 14.97
N ALA A 171 -4.75 32.55 13.90
CA ALA A 171 -5.25 32.83 12.55
C ALA A 171 -6.79 32.76 12.47
N ILE A 172 -7.38 31.68 13.02
CA ILE A 172 -8.85 31.52 13.09
C ILE A 172 -9.48 32.68 13.84
N ALA A 173 -8.92 33.08 14.99
CA ALA A 173 -9.48 34.17 15.77
C ALA A 173 -9.53 35.49 14.97
N GLY A 174 -8.44 35.83 14.27
CA GLY A 174 -8.38 37.03 13.46
C GLY A 174 -9.26 36.98 12.20
N PHE A 175 -9.26 35.87 11.45
CA PHE A 175 -10.18 35.75 10.30
C PHE A 175 -11.66 35.72 10.73
N MET A 176 -11.99 35.10 11.86
CA MET A 176 -13.34 35.15 12.43
C MET A 176 -13.78 36.57 12.82
N GLU A 177 -12.85 37.40 13.28
CA GLU A 177 -13.12 38.81 13.57
C GLU A 177 -13.45 39.56 12.28
N LEU A 178 -12.63 39.36 11.24
CA LEU A 178 -12.78 40.02 9.95
C LEU A 178 -14.12 39.70 9.27
N VAL A 179 -14.46 38.40 9.13
CA VAL A 179 -15.73 37.99 8.48
C VAL A 179 -16.98 38.45 9.24
N LYS A 180 -16.85 38.75 10.55
CA LYS A 180 -17.94 39.31 11.36
C LYS A 180 -17.99 40.83 11.32
N ALA A 181 -16.85 41.48 11.15
CA ALA A 181 -16.72 42.92 11.21
C ALA A 181 -17.35 43.59 9.99
N ASP A 182 -17.01 43.13 8.79
CA ASP A 182 -17.49 43.72 7.54
C ASP A 182 -17.49 42.71 6.39
N ALA A 183 -18.66 42.17 6.06
CA ALA A 183 -18.84 41.26 4.94
C ALA A 183 -18.83 41.95 3.56
N THR A 184 -18.80 43.29 3.52
CA THR A 184 -18.73 44.08 2.28
C THR A 184 -17.32 44.55 1.95
N ASN A 185 -16.35 44.28 2.83
CA ASN A 185 -14.95 44.63 2.62
C ASN A 185 -14.35 43.88 1.42
N ASP A 186 -13.46 44.53 0.68
CA ASP A 186 -12.74 43.93 -0.46
C ASP A 186 -11.94 42.67 -0.09
N LEU A 187 -11.59 42.47 1.18
CA LEU A 187 -10.89 41.28 1.69
C LEU A 187 -11.81 40.29 2.42
N ALA A 188 -13.12 40.51 2.43
CA ALA A 188 -14.06 39.70 3.19
C ALA A 188 -14.19 38.27 2.66
N ASP A 189 -14.26 38.11 1.34
CA ASP A 189 -14.28 36.81 0.67
C ASP A 189 -12.99 36.02 0.91
N ASN A 190 -11.84 36.69 0.80
CA ASN A 190 -10.53 36.15 1.11
C ASN A 190 -10.42 35.75 2.58
N SER A 191 -10.93 36.58 3.49
CA SER A 191 -10.96 36.26 4.93
C SER A 191 -11.80 35.02 5.23
N GLN A 192 -12.95 34.88 4.57
CA GLN A 192 -13.80 33.71 4.67
C GLN A 192 -13.12 32.45 4.13
N TYR A 193 -12.42 32.56 3.00
CA TYR A 193 -11.62 31.47 2.43
C TYR A 193 -10.48 31.07 3.38
N TRP A 194 -9.73 32.03 3.93
CA TRP A 194 -8.62 31.74 4.84
C TRP A 194 -9.07 31.15 6.18
N LEU A 195 -10.25 31.54 6.67
CA LEU A 195 -10.87 30.89 7.82
C LEU A 195 -11.12 29.40 7.55
N ALA A 196 -11.64 29.07 6.36
CA ALA A 196 -11.84 27.69 5.94
C ALA A 196 -10.52 26.92 5.78
N GLU A 197 -9.50 27.54 5.17
CA GLU A 197 -8.14 26.97 5.07
C GLU A 197 -7.51 26.68 6.43
N CYS A 198 -7.75 27.52 7.44
CA CYS A 198 -7.29 27.24 8.80
C CYS A 198 -7.91 25.95 9.36
N TYR A 199 -9.24 25.78 9.23
CA TYR A 199 -9.91 24.56 9.67
C TYR A 199 -9.47 23.33 8.86
N TYR A 200 -9.29 23.50 7.54
CA TYR A 200 -8.77 22.45 6.66
C TYR A 200 -7.38 21.98 7.12
N SER A 201 -6.50 22.94 7.46
CA SER A 201 -5.13 22.68 7.92
C SER A 201 -5.09 21.99 9.29
N GLN A 202 -6.08 22.27 10.15
CA GLN A 202 -6.32 21.54 11.40
C GLN A 202 -6.99 20.16 11.21
N LYS A 203 -7.28 19.77 9.97
CA LYS A 203 -8.04 18.55 9.61
C LYS A 203 -9.47 18.53 10.15
N ASP A 204 -10.00 19.69 10.55
CA ASP A 204 -11.41 19.86 10.87
C ASP A 204 -12.20 20.09 9.57
N PHE A 205 -12.21 19.07 8.72
CA PHE A 205 -12.76 19.15 7.37
C PHE A 205 -14.26 19.45 7.35
N LYS A 206 -15.00 19.07 8.42
CA LYS A 206 -16.43 19.38 8.51
C LYS A 206 -16.67 20.88 8.67
N ARG A 207 -15.90 21.54 9.53
CA ARG A 207 -15.97 23.00 9.66
C ARG A 207 -15.41 23.69 8.42
N ALA A 208 -14.32 23.17 7.86
CA ALA A 208 -13.74 23.71 6.63
C ALA A 208 -14.78 23.74 5.50
N ILE A 209 -15.53 22.65 5.27
CA ILE A 209 -16.62 22.61 4.28
C ILE A 209 -17.63 23.73 4.53
N ALA A 210 -18.14 23.85 5.76
CA ALA A 210 -19.14 24.87 6.09
C ALA A 210 -18.62 26.30 5.90
N GLU A 211 -17.32 26.55 6.11
CA GLU A 211 -16.72 27.87 5.89
C GLU A 211 -16.37 28.12 4.42
N PHE A 212 -15.98 27.10 3.64
CA PHE A 212 -15.80 27.21 2.19
C PHE A 212 -17.14 27.47 1.49
N GLU A 213 -18.22 26.82 1.92
CA GLU A 213 -19.57 27.04 1.35
C GLU A 213 -20.02 28.50 1.49
N LYS A 214 -19.56 29.22 2.52
CA LYS A 214 -19.87 30.65 2.70
C LYS A 214 -19.14 31.55 1.71
N VAL A 215 -18.05 31.09 1.08
CA VAL A 215 -17.33 31.88 0.06
C VAL A 215 -18.24 32.19 -1.13
N PHE A 216 -19.11 31.24 -1.52
CA PHE A 216 -20.08 31.43 -2.60
C PHE A 216 -21.15 32.51 -2.32
N THR A 217 -21.22 33.02 -1.08
CA THR A 217 -22.15 34.11 -0.72
C THR A 217 -21.61 35.49 -1.12
N TYR A 218 -20.32 35.59 -1.46
CA TYR A 218 -19.68 36.82 -1.92
C TYR A 218 -19.80 36.95 -3.44
N ALA A 219 -20.61 37.90 -3.91
CA ALA A 219 -20.89 38.05 -5.34
C ALA A 219 -19.64 38.44 -6.13
N GLY A 220 -19.27 37.62 -7.13
CA GLY A 220 -18.15 37.91 -8.04
C GLY A 220 -16.77 37.66 -7.45
N THR A 221 -16.66 36.90 -6.35
CA THR A 221 -15.39 36.49 -5.78
C THR A 221 -14.56 35.68 -6.77
N ASP A 222 -13.24 35.84 -6.71
CA ASP A 222 -12.28 35.05 -7.46
C ASP A 222 -11.90 33.73 -6.75
N LYS A 223 -12.53 33.41 -5.61
CA LYS A 223 -12.25 32.21 -4.80
C LYS A 223 -13.24 31.07 -4.98
N ASP A 224 -14.21 31.20 -5.89
CA ASP A 224 -15.26 30.20 -6.08
C ASP A 224 -14.69 28.84 -6.50
N ASP A 225 -13.73 28.80 -7.42
CA ASP A 225 -13.10 27.56 -7.86
C ASP A 225 -12.19 26.99 -6.77
N ASP A 226 -11.34 27.80 -6.13
CA ASP A 226 -10.55 27.39 -4.96
C ASP A 226 -11.43 26.72 -3.88
N ALA A 227 -12.53 27.37 -3.49
CA ALA A 227 -13.47 26.85 -2.50
C ALA A 227 -14.13 25.55 -2.96
N GLN A 228 -14.63 25.48 -4.19
CA GLN A 228 -15.27 24.27 -4.73
C GLN A 228 -14.31 23.07 -4.74
N LEU A 229 -13.04 23.28 -5.13
CA LEU A 229 -12.02 22.23 -5.10
C LEU A 229 -11.78 21.74 -3.66
N LYS A 230 -11.64 22.68 -2.72
CA LYS A 230 -11.37 22.37 -1.32
C LYS A 230 -12.51 21.66 -0.63
N ILE A 231 -13.76 21.96 -0.98
CA ILE A 231 -14.93 21.21 -0.51
C ILE A 231 -14.86 19.76 -1.00
N GLY A 232 -14.57 19.53 -2.28
CA GLY A 232 -14.39 18.17 -2.83
C GLY A 232 -13.28 17.37 -2.15
N LEU A 233 -12.14 18.00 -1.90
CA LEU A 233 -11.00 17.42 -1.16
C LEU A 233 -11.33 17.16 0.31
N SER A 234 -12.13 18.02 0.93
CA SER A 234 -12.57 17.86 2.32
C SER A 234 -13.51 16.67 2.47
N TYR A 235 -14.49 16.52 1.57
CA TYR A 235 -15.37 15.35 1.54
C TYR A 235 -14.58 14.05 1.31
N GLN A 236 -13.58 14.09 0.43
CA GLN A 236 -12.65 12.97 0.23
C GLN A 236 -11.92 12.60 1.52
N SER A 237 -11.41 13.61 2.24
CA SER A 237 -10.62 13.43 3.46
C SER A 237 -11.42 12.85 4.63
N ILE A 238 -12.73 13.14 4.70
CA ILE A 238 -13.63 12.51 5.69
C ILE A 238 -14.18 11.15 5.22
N GLY A 239 -13.78 10.68 4.04
CA GLY A 239 -14.20 9.39 3.48
C GLY A 239 -15.60 9.40 2.86
N ASN A 240 -16.22 10.56 2.70
CA ASN A 240 -17.51 10.68 2.01
C ASN A 240 -17.30 10.77 0.50
N VAL A 241 -17.09 9.60 -0.12
CA VAL A 241 -16.74 9.47 -1.54
C VAL A 241 -17.85 10.00 -2.45
N ASP A 242 -19.11 9.76 -2.11
CA ASP A 242 -20.25 10.19 -2.94
C ASP A 242 -20.33 11.71 -3.01
N LYS A 243 -20.25 12.39 -1.85
CA LYS A 243 -20.18 13.85 -1.83
C LYS A 243 -18.95 14.40 -2.52
N SER A 244 -17.79 13.79 -2.30
CA SER A 244 -16.56 14.20 -2.99
C SER A 244 -16.69 14.12 -4.52
N ARG A 245 -17.31 13.05 -5.03
CA ARG A 245 -17.61 12.89 -6.46
C ARG A 245 -18.55 13.98 -6.97
N GLU A 246 -19.63 14.27 -6.25
CA GLU A 246 -20.56 15.36 -6.58
C GLU A 246 -19.83 16.71 -6.69
N GLU A 247 -18.96 17.04 -5.73
CA GLU A 247 -18.26 18.32 -5.72
C GLU A 247 -17.21 18.45 -6.83
N PHE A 248 -16.46 17.38 -7.13
CA PHE A 248 -15.51 17.42 -8.23
C PHE A 248 -16.21 17.44 -9.60
N GLN A 249 -17.38 16.81 -9.72
CA GLN A 249 -18.21 16.95 -10.91
C GLN A 249 -18.71 18.40 -11.05
N ARG A 250 -19.23 19.00 -9.98
CA ARG A 250 -19.56 20.44 -9.96
C ARG A 250 -18.39 21.30 -10.39
N PHE A 251 -17.19 21.02 -9.89
CA PHE A 251 -16.00 21.76 -10.29
C PHE A 251 -15.79 21.74 -11.80
N ILE A 252 -15.85 20.54 -12.41
CA ILE A 252 -15.65 20.34 -13.84
C ILE A 252 -16.70 21.06 -14.67
N ASP A 253 -17.95 21.08 -14.19
CA ASP A 253 -19.08 21.66 -14.91
C ASP A 253 -19.06 23.20 -14.86
N TYR A 254 -18.74 23.79 -13.69
CA TYR A 254 -18.84 25.23 -13.46
C TYR A 254 -17.51 25.99 -13.63
N PHE A 255 -16.36 25.33 -13.47
CA PHE A 255 -15.03 25.97 -13.56
C PHE A 255 -14.11 25.34 -14.62
N PRO A 256 -14.55 25.20 -15.89
CA PRO A 256 -13.75 24.56 -16.94
C PRO A 256 -12.47 25.32 -17.33
N GLY A 257 -12.40 26.62 -17.00
CA GLY A 257 -11.23 27.46 -17.26
C GLY A 257 -10.26 27.61 -16.09
N SER A 258 -10.57 27.03 -14.92
CA SER A 258 -9.72 27.12 -13.74
C SER A 258 -8.41 26.37 -13.93
N GLU A 259 -7.32 26.89 -13.34
CA GLU A 259 -6.04 26.19 -13.31
C GLU A 259 -6.11 24.84 -12.56
N TYR A 260 -7.09 24.68 -11.67
CA TYR A 260 -7.30 23.44 -10.92
C TYR A 260 -8.14 22.39 -11.65
N TYR A 261 -8.67 22.71 -12.85
CA TYR A 261 -9.47 21.77 -13.63
C TYR A 261 -8.83 20.39 -13.84
N PRO A 262 -7.53 20.28 -14.21
CA PRO A 262 -6.88 18.98 -14.36
C PRO A 262 -6.86 18.17 -13.06
N LYS A 263 -6.69 18.86 -11.92
CA LYS A 263 -6.64 18.23 -10.59
C LYS A 263 -8.02 17.71 -10.17
N ALA A 264 -9.07 18.50 -10.35
CA ALA A 264 -10.45 18.07 -10.08
C ALA A 264 -10.85 16.86 -10.95
N LYS A 265 -10.49 16.89 -12.24
CA LYS A 265 -10.74 15.79 -13.18
C LYS A 265 -10.03 14.49 -12.80
N GLU A 266 -8.76 14.57 -12.40
CA GLU A 266 -8.02 13.39 -11.96
C GLU A 266 -8.58 12.84 -10.64
N ALA A 267 -8.93 13.71 -9.68
CA ALA A 267 -9.56 13.29 -8.43
C ALA A 267 -10.89 12.55 -8.69
N LEU A 268 -11.75 13.11 -9.54
CA LEU A 268 -13.03 12.48 -9.92
C LEU A 268 -12.83 11.08 -10.53
N LYS A 269 -11.84 10.95 -11.43
CA LYS A 269 -11.51 9.68 -12.06
C LYS A 269 -11.07 8.63 -11.02
N GLN A 270 -10.22 9.00 -10.07
CA GLN A 270 -9.75 8.08 -9.02
C GLN A 270 -10.90 7.61 -8.12
N LEU A 271 -11.88 8.47 -7.84
CA LEU A 271 -13.06 8.14 -7.04
C LEU A 271 -14.10 7.29 -7.78
N SER A 272 -13.97 7.14 -9.10
CA SER A 272 -14.88 6.36 -9.94
C SER A 272 -14.38 4.94 -10.23
N ILE A 273 -13.16 4.61 -9.80
CA ILE A 273 -12.48 3.32 -10.07
C ILE A 273 -12.63 2.33 -8.89
N LYS A 274 -13.19 2.76 -7.76
CA LYS A 274 -13.47 1.92 -6.58
C LYS A 274 -14.95 1.60 -6.47
#